data_AF-A0A943MN31-F1
#
_entry.id   AF-A0A943MN31-F1
#
_cell.length_a   1.000
_cell.length_b   1.000
_cell.length_c   1.000
_cell.angle_alpha   90.00
_cell.angle_beta   90.00
_cell.angle_gamma   90.00
#
_symmetry.space_group_name_H-M   'P 1'
#
loop_
_entity.id
_entity.type
_entity.pdbx_description
1 polymer ?
#
loop_
_entity_poly.entity_id
_entity_poly.type
_entity_poly.pdbx_seq_one_letter_code
_entity_poly.pdbx_strand_id
1 'polypeptide(L)'
;MKVLFAGGGTAGHINPALAIAGYLREREPDVEILYIGAKGGMEERLVPAAGYPFKSITISGFQRKLSWENLKKNAKTVVRMFTSSQEARKILEAFRPDVCVGTGGYVSGPVIRDAIKMGIPSVIHEQNAYPGVTNKALSRHATRTMLAVADAQRHLDPKARCVLTGNPVRQEVIRARRADARKKLGLDERPLILSFGGSLGARKINEAVA
;
A
#
# COMPACT_ATOMS: atom_id res chain seq x y z
N MET A 1 10.47 -14.19 12.12
CA MET A 1 9.18 -13.45 12.20
C MET A 1 8.48 -13.54 10.86
N LYS A 2 7.14 -13.64 10.84
CA LYS A 2 6.30 -13.68 9.64
C LYS A 2 5.49 -12.40 9.50
N VAL A 3 5.73 -11.64 8.42
CA VAL A 3 5.07 -10.36 8.18
C VAL A 3 4.24 -10.43 6.91
N LEU A 4 2.95 -10.11 7.03
CA LEU A 4 2.06 -10.05 5.88
C LEU A 4 1.75 -8.60 5.50
N PHE A 5 2.02 -8.25 4.25
CA PHE A 5 1.69 -6.93 3.71
C PHE A 5 0.41 -6.98 2.88
N ALA A 6 -0.42 -5.95 2.99
CA ALA A 6 -1.59 -5.76 2.16
C ALA A 6 -1.66 -4.32 1.66
N GLY A 7 -1.60 -4.15 0.34
CA GLY A 7 -1.61 -2.84 -0.29
C GLY A 7 -1.83 -2.96 -1.78
N GLY A 8 -2.41 -1.94 -2.43
CA GLY A 8 -2.63 -2.05 -3.87
C GLY A 8 -3.36 -0.89 -4.52
N GLY A 9 -3.56 -1.03 -5.84
CA GLY A 9 -4.27 -0.09 -6.70
C GLY A 9 -3.40 1.04 -7.25
N THR A 10 -2.47 1.59 -6.48
CA THR A 10 -1.50 2.59 -6.96
C THR A 10 -0.12 2.34 -6.38
N ALA A 11 0.91 2.87 -7.06
CA ALA A 11 2.27 2.81 -6.54
C ALA A 11 2.42 3.53 -5.19
N GLY A 12 1.54 4.47 -4.86
CA GLY A 12 1.52 5.19 -3.58
C GLY A 12 1.22 4.31 -2.36
N HIS A 13 0.50 3.20 -2.54
CA HIS A 13 0.30 2.20 -1.48
C HIS A 13 1.33 1.06 -1.56
N ILE A 14 1.74 0.70 -2.78
CA ILE A 14 2.67 -0.43 -3.01
C ILE A 14 4.10 -0.06 -2.55
N ASN A 15 4.59 1.13 -2.91
CA ASN A 15 5.96 1.52 -2.62
C ASN A 15 6.28 1.63 -1.13
N PRO A 16 5.42 2.21 -0.26
CA PRO A 16 5.66 2.20 1.18
C PRO A 16 5.73 0.78 1.75
N ALA A 17 4.87 -0.13 1.30
CA ALA A 17 4.91 -1.53 1.74
C ALA A 17 6.23 -2.21 1.33
N LEU A 18 6.69 -2.00 0.10
CA LEU A 18 7.96 -2.53 -0.38
C LEU A 18 9.17 -1.90 0.35
N ALA A 19 9.08 -0.62 0.72
CA ALA A 19 10.12 0.06 1.50
C ALA A 19 10.23 -0.53 2.92
N ILE A 20 9.11 -0.74 3.60
CA ILE A 20 9.07 -1.40 4.92
C ILE A 20 9.59 -2.83 4.80
N ALA A 21 9.10 -3.61 3.82
CA ALA A 21 9.54 -4.98 3.58
C ALA A 21 11.07 -5.06 3.31
N GLY A 22 11.61 -4.10 2.55
CA GLY A 22 13.03 -4.04 2.24
C GLY A 22 13.87 -3.77 3.48
N TYR A 23 13.43 -2.81 4.29
CA TYR A 23 14.07 -2.51 5.56
C TYR A 23 14.03 -3.69 6.55
N LEU A 24 12.90 -4.39 6.65
CA LEU A 24 12.78 -5.58 7.49
C LEU A 24 13.73 -6.69 7.05
N ARG A 25 13.80 -6.99 5.75
CA ARG A 25 14.71 -8.01 5.21
C ARG A 25 16.19 -7.66 5.42
N GLU A 26 16.56 -6.38 5.43
CA GLU A 26 17.92 -5.95 5.78
C GLU A 26 18.23 -6.09 7.28
N ARG A 27 17.23 -5.88 8.16
CA ARG A 27 17.39 -5.91 9.62
C ARG A 27 17.25 -7.31 10.23
N GLU A 28 16.38 -8.13 9.66
CA GLU A 28 16.06 -9.48 10.06
C GLU A 28 16.13 -10.40 8.83
N PRO A 29 17.30 -10.99 8.53
CA PRO A 29 17.49 -11.81 7.33
C PRO A 29 16.52 -13.01 7.23
N ASP A 30 16.09 -13.55 8.38
CA ASP A 30 15.18 -14.70 8.48
C ASP A 30 13.69 -14.29 8.50
N VAL A 31 13.37 -13.02 8.21
CA VAL A 31 11.97 -12.58 8.12
C VAL A 31 11.29 -13.22 6.92
N GLU A 32 10.18 -13.91 7.16
CA GLU A 32 9.32 -14.42 6.10
C GLU A 32 8.29 -13.35 5.75
N ILE A 33 8.28 -12.94 4.49
CA ILE A 33 7.39 -11.88 3.99
C ILE A 33 6.42 -12.45 2.98
N LEU A 34 5.13 -12.15 3.15
CA LEU A 34 4.10 -12.43 2.15
C LEU A 34 3.34 -11.15 1.82
N TYR A 35 3.12 -10.90 0.54
CA TYR A 35 2.32 -9.78 0.07
C TYR A 35 0.98 -10.24 -0.51
N ILE A 36 -0.11 -9.60 -0.09
CA ILE A 36 -1.45 -9.77 -0.69
C ILE A 36 -1.83 -8.54 -1.50
N GLY A 37 -2.14 -8.77 -2.78
CA GLY A 37 -2.57 -7.77 -3.75
C GLY A 37 -3.93 -8.06 -4.39
N ALA A 38 -4.46 -7.10 -5.14
CA ALA A 38 -5.65 -7.33 -5.96
C ALA A 38 -5.28 -8.05 -7.25
N LYS A 39 -6.11 -9.01 -7.65
CA LYS A 39 -5.96 -9.68 -8.95
C LYS A 39 -6.05 -8.67 -10.11
N GLY A 40 -5.09 -8.71 -11.04
CA GLY A 40 -4.95 -7.74 -12.14
C GLY A 40 -4.44 -6.35 -11.73
N GLY A 41 -4.01 -6.18 -10.47
CA GLY A 41 -3.44 -4.92 -9.97
C GLY A 41 -1.98 -4.73 -10.40
N MET A 42 -1.49 -3.49 -10.31
CA MET A 42 -0.08 -3.16 -10.60
C MET A 42 0.88 -3.93 -9.67
N GLU A 43 0.43 -4.22 -8.46
CA GLU A 43 1.14 -5.00 -7.46
C GLU A 43 1.50 -6.42 -7.91
N GLU A 44 0.71 -7.06 -8.78
CA GLU A 44 1.02 -8.40 -9.31
C GLU A 44 2.36 -8.45 -10.05
N ARG A 45 2.76 -7.32 -10.66
CA ARG A 45 4.04 -7.19 -11.34
C ARG A 45 5.12 -6.61 -10.44
N LEU A 46 4.80 -5.55 -9.69
CA LEU A 46 5.80 -4.81 -8.91
C LEU A 46 6.35 -5.60 -7.73
N VAL A 47 5.51 -6.41 -7.07
CA VAL A 47 5.91 -7.12 -5.85
C VAL A 47 6.85 -8.29 -6.17
N PRO A 48 6.53 -9.20 -7.12
CA PRO A 48 7.48 -10.24 -7.51
C PRO A 48 8.77 -9.66 -8.10
N ALA A 49 8.71 -8.56 -8.86
CA ALA A 49 9.90 -7.88 -9.38
C ALA A 49 10.81 -7.31 -8.27
N ALA A 50 10.26 -7.02 -7.09
CA ALA A 50 11.02 -6.63 -5.89
C ALA A 50 11.52 -7.85 -5.07
N GLY A 51 11.28 -9.07 -5.55
CA GLY A 51 11.74 -10.32 -4.95
C GLY A 51 10.96 -10.75 -3.72
N TYR A 52 9.64 -10.48 -3.67
CA TYR A 52 8.78 -10.94 -2.57
C TYR A 52 7.70 -11.92 -3.04
N PRO A 53 7.36 -12.94 -2.23
CA PRO A 53 6.20 -13.80 -2.45
C PRO A 53 4.90 -12.99 -2.55
N PHE A 54 4.07 -13.34 -3.53
CA PHE A 54 2.83 -12.64 -3.82
C PHE A 54 1.63 -13.60 -3.88
N LYS A 55 0.51 -13.19 -3.29
CA LYS A 55 -0.80 -13.82 -3.45
C LYS A 55 -1.82 -12.76 -3.87
N SER A 56 -2.70 -13.10 -4.79
CA SER A 56 -3.80 -12.23 -5.21
C SER A 56 -5.11 -12.63 -4.53
N ILE A 57 -5.95 -11.65 -4.24
CA ILE A 57 -7.37 -11.86 -3.95
C ILE A 57 -8.25 -11.14 -4.98
N THR A 58 -9.45 -11.67 -5.20
CA THR A 58 -10.42 -11.13 -6.15
C THR A 58 -11.19 -10.00 -5.49
N ILE A 59 -10.80 -8.76 -5.77
CA ILE A 59 -11.47 -7.57 -5.25
C ILE A 59 -11.70 -6.53 -6.34
N SER A 60 -12.85 -5.86 -6.29
CA SER A 60 -13.14 -4.69 -7.12
C SER A 60 -13.28 -3.46 -6.24
N GLY A 61 -12.73 -2.33 -6.68
CA GLY A 61 -12.93 -1.05 -6.00
C GLY A 61 -14.37 -0.55 -6.13
N PHE A 62 -14.78 0.30 -5.18
CA PHE A 62 -16.05 1.04 -5.31
C PHE A 62 -15.91 2.13 -6.38
N GLN A 63 -16.90 2.19 -7.28
CA GLN A 63 -16.97 3.24 -8.28
C GLN A 63 -17.52 4.51 -7.62
N ARG A 64 -16.79 5.63 -7.75
CA ARG A 64 -17.10 6.92 -7.08
C ARG A 64 -18.27 7.68 -7.69
N LYS A 65 -18.75 7.30 -8.89
CA LYS A 65 -19.85 7.98 -9.59
C LYS A 65 -21.18 7.23 -9.37
N LEU A 66 -22.24 7.93 -8.96
CA LEU A 66 -23.59 7.39 -8.84
C LEU A 66 -24.24 7.27 -10.23
N SER A 67 -24.01 6.15 -10.91
CA SER A 67 -24.79 5.75 -12.10
C SER A 67 -25.42 4.38 -11.85
N TRP A 68 -26.52 4.06 -12.53
CA TRP A 68 -27.19 2.75 -12.41
C TRP A 68 -26.24 1.57 -12.72
N GLU A 69 -25.32 1.73 -13.68
CA GLU A 69 -24.24 0.76 -13.91
C GLU A 69 -23.26 0.66 -12.74
N ASN A 70 -22.91 1.79 -12.13
CA ASN A 70 -22.01 1.82 -10.98
C ASN A 70 -22.66 1.26 -9.72
N LEU A 71 -23.98 1.36 -9.58
CA LEU A 71 -24.73 0.73 -8.50
C LEU A 71 -24.71 -0.80 -8.65
N LYS A 72 -24.91 -1.33 -9.87
CA LYS A 72 -24.73 -2.77 -10.17
C LYS A 72 -23.27 -3.22 -9.95
N LYS A 73 -22.28 -2.42 -10.35
CA LYS A 73 -20.86 -2.69 -10.07
C LYS A 73 -20.55 -2.64 -8.58
N ASN A 74 -21.15 -1.73 -7.82
CA ASN A 74 -20.99 -1.63 -6.37
C ASN A 74 -21.66 -2.81 -5.63
N ALA A 75 -22.83 -3.29 -6.09
CA ALA A 75 -23.43 -4.52 -5.59
C ALA A 75 -22.54 -5.75 -5.85
N LYS A 76 -21.96 -5.86 -7.04
CA LYS A 76 -20.92 -6.87 -7.34
C LYS A 76 -19.67 -6.69 -6.47
N THR A 77 -19.28 -5.44 -6.17
CA THR A 77 -18.19 -5.14 -5.24
C THR A 77 -18.48 -5.62 -3.82
N VAL A 78 -19.72 -5.52 -3.33
CA VAL A 78 -20.11 -6.06 -2.02
C VAL A 78 -20.00 -7.59 -1.99
N VAL A 79 -20.52 -8.30 -3.01
CA VAL A 79 -20.36 -9.76 -3.12
C VAL A 79 -18.88 -10.17 -3.22
N ARG A 80 -18.09 -9.41 -3.98
CA ARG A 80 -16.64 -9.58 -4.07
C ARG A 80 -15.92 -9.29 -2.76
N MET A 81 -16.47 -8.41 -1.92
CA MET A 81 -15.94 -8.13 -0.59
C MET A 81 -16.12 -9.33 0.36
N PHE A 82 -17.24 -10.05 0.27
CA PHE A 82 -17.43 -11.28 1.05
C PHE A 82 -16.55 -12.45 0.56
N THR A 83 -16.41 -12.63 -0.75
CA THR A 83 -15.54 -13.68 -1.31
C THR A 83 -14.06 -13.40 -1.06
N SER A 84 -13.61 -12.15 -1.24
CA SER A 84 -12.24 -11.75 -0.87
C SER A 84 -11.92 -11.93 0.61
N SER A 85 -12.94 -11.89 1.49
CA SER A 85 -12.76 -12.19 2.92
C SER A 85 -12.39 -13.66 3.15
N GLN A 86 -13.04 -14.59 2.42
CA GLN A 86 -12.71 -16.01 2.52
C GLN A 86 -11.32 -16.32 1.94
N GLU A 87 -10.97 -15.72 0.80
CA GLU A 87 -9.64 -15.85 0.22
C GLU A 87 -8.56 -15.31 1.16
N ALA A 88 -8.76 -14.09 1.70
CA ALA A 88 -7.84 -13.49 2.66
C ALA A 88 -7.67 -14.36 3.90
N ARG A 89 -8.78 -14.87 4.47
CA ARG A 89 -8.74 -15.76 5.63
C ARG A 89 -7.96 -17.04 5.37
N LYS A 90 -8.18 -17.71 4.23
CA LYS A 90 -7.40 -18.91 3.85
C LYS A 90 -5.90 -18.61 3.77
N ILE A 91 -5.53 -17.46 3.22
CA ILE A 91 -4.12 -17.07 3.14
C ILE A 91 -3.55 -16.78 4.54
N LEU A 92 -4.30 -16.07 5.40
CA LEU A 92 -3.91 -15.78 6.78
C LEU A 92 -3.73 -17.07 7.61
N GLU A 93 -4.65 -18.03 7.48
CA GLU A 93 -4.60 -19.33 8.15
C GLU A 93 -3.42 -20.19 7.68
N ALA A 94 -3.10 -20.15 6.38
CA ALA A 94 -1.98 -20.89 5.82
C ALA A 94 -0.62 -20.26 6.20
N PHE A 95 -0.50 -18.95 6.10
CA PHE A 95 0.76 -18.24 6.33
C PHE A 95 1.07 -18.08 7.82
N ARG A 96 0.04 -17.86 8.65
CA ARG A 96 0.11 -17.58 10.10
C ARG A 96 1.08 -16.42 10.42
N PRO A 97 0.77 -15.19 9.96
CA PRO A 97 1.64 -14.04 10.23
C PRO A 97 1.64 -13.66 11.71
N ASP A 98 2.79 -13.21 12.19
CA ASP A 98 2.94 -12.60 13.53
C ASP A 98 2.37 -11.18 13.53
N VAL A 99 2.46 -10.48 12.39
CA VAL A 99 1.91 -9.14 12.20
C VAL A 99 1.49 -8.89 10.76
N CYS A 100 0.40 -8.15 10.59
CA CYS A 100 -0.10 -7.67 9.30
C CYS A 100 0.12 -6.16 9.14
N VAL A 101 0.52 -5.72 7.94
CA VAL A 101 0.78 -4.32 7.60
C VAL A 101 -0.09 -3.90 6.42
N GLY A 102 -1.04 -3.00 6.67
CA GLY A 102 -1.90 -2.42 5.64
C GLY A 102 -1.39 -1.06 5.17
N THR A 103 -1.14 -0.87 3.87
CA THR A 103 -0.71 0.43 3.33
C THR A 103 -1.78 1.14 2.51
N GLY A 104 -3.02 0.65 2.56
CA GLY A 104 -4.17 1.25 1.86
C GLY A 104 -4.55 0.53 0.57
N GLY A 105 -5.47 1.13 -0.18
CA GLY A 105 -6.14 0.47 -1.31
C GLY A 105 -7.30 -0.43 -0.87
N TYR A 106 -8.11 -0.88 -1.83
CA TYR A 106 -9.29 -1.70 -1.52
C TYR A 106 -8.88 -3.08 -1.00
N VAL A 107 -7.78 -3.66 -1.50
CA VAL A 107 -7.26 -4.98 -1.07
C VAL A 107 -6.91 -5.02 0.42
N SER A 108 -6.36 -3.92 0.96
CA SER A 108 -5.99 -3.85 2.38
C SER A 108 -7.21 -3.95 3.31
N GLY A 109 -8.41 -3.64 2.83
CA GLY A 109 -9.64 -3.66 3.63
C GLY A 109 -9.97 -5.04 4.19
N PRO A 110 -10.36 -6.02 3.35
CA PRO A 110 -10.72 -7.35 3.83
C PRO A 110 -9.54 -8.05 4.51
N VAL A 111 -8.31 -7.94 3.97
CA VAL A 111 -7.14 -8.61 4.52
C VAL A 111 -6.85 -8.18 5.96
N ILE A 112 -6.73 -6.88 6.20
CA ILE A 112 -6.39 -6.37 7.54
C ILE A 112 -7.57 -6.53 8.49
N ARG A 113 -8.80 -6.32 8.03
CA ARG A 113 -9.99 -6.54 8.85
C ARG A 113 -10.09 -7.99 9.32
N ASP A 114 -9.81 -8.95 8.45
CA ASP A 114 -9.92 -10.37 8.80
C ASP A 114 -8.73 -10.81 9.68
N ALA A 115 -7.54 -10.26 9.48
CA ALA A 115 -6.41 -10.43 10.41
C ALA A 115 -6.76 -9.95 11.83
N ILE A 116 -7.35 -8.75 11.95
CA ILE A 116 -7.82 -8.21 13.24
C ILE A 116 -8.86 -9.14 13.88
N LYS A 117 -9.83 -9.64 13.11
CA LYS A 117 -10.85 -10.59 13.63
C LYS A 117 -10.25 -11.91 14.10
N MET A 118 -9.14 -12.34 13.50
CA MET A 118 -8.39 -13.52 13.89
C MET A 118 -7.45 -13.27 15.09
N GLY A 119 -7.43 -12.05 15.63
CA GLY A 119 -6.56 -11.68 16.75
C GLY A 119 -5.11 -11.42 16.35
N ILE A 120 -4.81 -11.32 15.05
CA ILE A 120 -3.45 -11.05 14.56
C ILE A 120 -3.15 -9.55 14.70
N PRO A 121 -2.07 -9.14 15.39
CA PRO A 121 -1.64 -7.76 15.46
C PRO A 121 -1.55 -7.13 14.07
N SER A 122 -2.20 -5.99 13.89
CA SER A 122 -2.35 -5.39 12.57
C SER A 122 -2.10 -3.89 12.63
N VAL A 123 -1.11 -3.42 11.90
CA VAL A 123 -0.79 -2.00 11.77
C VAL A 123 -1.21 -1.50 10.39
N ILE A 124 -1.61 -0.23 10.32
CA ILE A 124 -1.90 0.42 9.04
C ILE A 124 -1.02 1.66 8.87
N HIS A 125 -0.74 2.04 7.62
CA HIS A 125 0.00 3.23 7.26
C HIS A 125 -0.81 4.12 6.31
N GLU A 126 -0.93 5.40 6.64
CA GLU A 126 -1.58 6.41 5.81
C GLU A 126 -0.56 7.42 5.27
N GLN A 127 -0.46 7.50 3.94
CA GLN A 127 0.52 8.34 3.24
C GLN A 127 0.01 9.77 3.01
N ASN A 128 -1.31 9.96 3.02
CA ASN A 128 -1.95 11.20 2.57
C ASN A 128 -2.44 12.05 3.76
N ALA A 129 -2.53 13.37 3.55
CA ALA A 129 -3.18 14.28 4.49
C ALA A 129 -4.68 14.03 4.64
N TYR A 130 -5.31 13.47 3.60
CA TYR A 130 -6.70 13.03 3.65
C TYR A 130 -6.74 11.50 3.53
N PRO A 131 -7.06 10.78 4.63
CA PRO A 131 -6.96 9.34 4.65
C PRO A 131 -7.88 8.64 3.65
N GLY A 132 -7.40 7.52 3.10
CA GLY A 132 -8.20 6.66 2.24
C GLY A 132 -9.36 6.02 3.01
N VAL A 133 -10.48 5.73 2.33
CA VAL A 133 -11.68 5.12 2.95
C VAL A 133 -11.36 3.82 3.69
N THR A 134 -10.44 3.01 3.17
CA THR A 134 -9.98 1.78 3.80
C THR A 134 -9.29 2.06 5.13
N ASN A 135 -8.32 2.98 5.14
CA ASN A 135 -7.57 3.31 6.35
C ASN A 135 -8.47 3.97 7.40
N LYS A 136 -9.41 4.83 6.99
CA LYS A 136 -10.44 5.38 7.89
C LYS A 136 -11.20 4.27 8.60
N ALA A 137 -11.72 3.30 7.84
CA ALA A 137 -12.52 2.20 8.39
C ALA A 137 -11.70 1.27 9.31
N LEU A 138 -10.43 1.04 9.01
CA LEU A 138 -9.56 0.16 9.79
C LEU A 138 -8.94 0.83 11.03
N SER A 139 -8.76 2.16 11.01
CA SER A 139 -7.98 2.92 12.00
C SER A 139 -8.43 2.72 13.45
N ARG A 140 -9.74 2.56 13.68
CA ARG A 140 -10.32 2.29 15.00
C ARG A 140 -9.83 0.98 15.62
N HIS A 141 -9.62 -0.04 14.79
CA HIS A 141 -9.35 -1.41 15.23
C HIS A 141 -7.90 -1.86 15.00
N ALA A 142 -7.15 -1.13 14.19
CA ALA A 142 -5.73 -1.38 14.01
C ALA A 142 -4.96 -1.21 15.34
N THR A 143 -3.97 -2.07 15.57
CA THR A 143 -3.07 -2.01 16.72
C THR A 143 -2.37 -0.66 16.81
N ARG A 144 -1.91 -0.14 15.67
CA ARG A 144 -1.40 1.23 15.48
C ARG A 144 -1.74 1.72 14.07
N THR A 145 -1.96 3.03 13.96
CA THR A 145 -2.11 3.75 12.69
C THR A 145 -0.91 4.67 12.51
N MET A 146 -0.02 4.32 11.59
CA MET A 146 1.17 5.09 11.26
C MET A 146 0.82 6.18 10.24
N LEU A 147 1.24 7.40 10.49
CA LEU A 147 0.91 8.56 9.67
C LEU A 147 2.16 9.15 9.02
N ALA A 148 2.05 9.46 7.72
CA ALA A 148 3.06 10.27 7.05
C ALA A 148 2.99 11.75 7.44
N VAL A 149 1.79 12.26 7.69
CA VAL A 149 1.50 13.66 8.00
C VAL A 149 0.51 13.76 9.16
N ALA A 150 0.73 14.69 10.09
CA ALA A 150 -0.08 14.82 11.30
C ALA A 150 -1.56 15.15 11.00
N ASP A 151 -1.81 15.97 9.97
CA ASP A 151 -3.15 16.39 9.53
C ASP A 151 -4.10 15.22 9.24
N ALA A 152 -3.58 14.05 8.86
CA ALA A 152 -4.38 12.86 8.60
C ALA A 152 -5.22 12.45 9.81
N GLN A 153 -4.71 12.66 11.04
CA GLN A 153 -5.34 12.21 12.28
C GLN A 153 -6.73 12.80 12.48
N ARG A 154 -6.96 14.07 12.08
CA ARG A 154 -8.25 14.74 12.25
C ARG A 154 -9.40 14.12 11.43
N HIS A 155 -9.05 13.25 10.48
CA HIS A 155 -9.99 12.59 9.58
C HIS A 155 -10.16 11.09 9.86
N LEU A 156 -9.51 10.57 10.91
CA LEU A 156 -9.61 9.19 11.37
C LEU A 156 -10.59 9.06 12.54
N ASP A 157 -10.89 7.83 12.95
CA ASP A 157 -11.70 7.59 14.15
C ASP A 157 -10.98 8.18 15.38
N PRO A 158 -11.65 8.91 16.29
CA PRO A 158 -11.03 9.48 17.48
C PRO A 158 -10.33 8.45 18.39
N LYS A 159 -10.72 7.17 18.31
CA LYS A 159 -10.09 6.06 19.06
C LYS A 159 -8.88 5.47 18.34
N ALA A 160 -8.55 5.93 17.14
CA ALA A 160 -7.40 5.45 16.39
C ALA A 160 -6.09 5.74 17.14
N ARG A 161 -5.28 4.69 17.33
CA ARG A 161 -3.99 4.79 18.01
C ARG A 161 -2.91 5.25 17.03
N CYS A 162 -2.82 6.56 16.83
CA CYS A 162 -1.96 7.16 15.81
C CYS A 162 -0.51 7.35 16.27
N VAL A 163 0.44 7.20 15.35
CA VAL A 163 1.87 7.52 15.53
C VAL A 163 2.37 8.20 14.26
N LEU A 164 3.04 9.35 14.40
CA LEU A 164 3.66 10.04 13.27
C LEU A 164 5.00 9.37 12.95
N THR A 165 5.11 8.77 11.76
CA THR A 165 6.33 8.06 11.31
C THR A 165 6.98 8.71 10.09
N GLY A 166 6.27 9.60 9.40
CA GLY A 166 6.65 10.00 8.04
C GLY A 166 6.34 8.89 7.03
N ASN A 167 6.60 9.16 5.75
CA ASN A 167 6.34 8.19 4.69
C ASN A 167 7.56 7.27 4.48
N PRO A 168 7.41 5.93 4.48
CA PRO A 168 8.50 5.02 4.20
C PRO A 168 9.11 5.26 2.82
N VAL A 169 10.42 5.48 2.79
CA VAL A 169 11.20 5.68 1.56
C VAL A 169 12.15 4.49 1.39
N ARG A 170 12.34 4.05 0.14
CA ARG A 170 13.24 2.95 -0.19
C ARG A 170 14.68 3.31 0.17
N GLN A 171 15.42 2.34 0.70
CA GLN A 171 16.81 2.54 1.13
C GLN A 171 17.72 3.01 -0.02
N GLU A 172 17.46 2.55 -1.25
CA GLU A 172 18.17 2.99 -2.46
C GLU A 172 18.09 4.50 -2.69
N VAL A 173 16.97 5.14 -2.35
CA VAL A 173 16.79 6.60 -2.48
C VAL A 173 17.51 7.32 -1.35
N ILE A 174 17.44 6.79 -0.13
CA ILE A 174 18.09 7.38 1.06
C ILE A 174 19.62 7.33 0.91
N ARG A 175 20.15 6.23 0.37
CA ARG A 175 21.60 6.00 0.20
C ARG A 175 22.17 6.60 -1.09
N ALA A 176 21.32 7.09 -2.00
CA ALA A 176 21.77 7.62 -3.28
C ALA A 176 22.60 8.90 -3.11
N ARG A 177 23.75 8.96 -3.78
CA ARG A 177 24.62 10.14 -3.83
C ARG A 177 24.44 10.88 -5.15
N ARG A 178 24.28 12.21 -5.08
CA ARG A 178 24.10 13.08 -6.27
C ARG A 178 25.18 12.83 -7.32
N ALA A 179 26.45 12.83 -6.92
CA ALA A 179 27.58 12.67 -7.84
C ALA A 179 27.53 11.32 -8.60
N ASP A 180 27.28 10.22 -7.87
CA ASP A 180 27.17 8.87 -8.46
C ASP A 180 26.00 8.79 -9.45
N ALA A 181 24.85 9.37 -9.08
CA ALA A 181 23.66 9.39 -9.93
C ALA A 181 23.89 10.20 -11.22
N ARG A 182 24.50 11.39 -11.12
CA ARG A 182 24.82 12.22 -12.30
C ARG A 182 25.82 11.54 -13.22
N LYS A 183 26.89 10.96 -12.67
CA LYS A 183 27.88 10.18 -13.43
C LYS A 183 27.23 9.01 -14.17
N LYS A 184 26.36 8.25 -13.49
CA LYS A 184 25.63 7.12 -14.11
C LYS A 184 24.72 7.55 -15.26
N LEU A 185 24.16 8.75 -15.19
CA LEU A 185 23.25 9.30 -16.20
C LEU A 185 23.97 10.15 -17.27
N GLY A 186 25.30 10.29 -17.21
CA GLY A 186 26.07 11.11 -18.15
C GLY A 186 25.78 12.61 -18.05
N LEU A 187 25.34 13.09 -16.88
CA LEU A 187 24.97 14.49 -16.66
C LEU A 187 26.16 15.29 -16.13
N ASP A 188 26.34 16.52 -16.64
CA ASP A 188 27.38 17.47 -16.21
C ASP A 188 26.95 18.24 -14.94
N GLU A 189 27.24 19.53 -14.74
CA GLU A 189 26.75 20.30 -13.57
C GLU A 189 25.58 21.24 -13.89
N ARG A 190 25.04 21.24 -15.12
CA ARG A 190 23.91 22.08 -15.48
C ARG A 190 22.65 21.69 -14.68
N PRO A 191 21.72 22.64 -14.45
CA PRO A 191 20.41 22.32 -13.89
C PRO A 191 19.71 21.22 -14.70
N LEU A 192 19.20 20.21 -14.00
CA LEU A 192 18.41 19.13 -14.59
C LEU A 192 16.95 19.31 -14.20
N ILE A 193 16.07 19.32 -15.18
CA ILE A 193 14.61 19.29 -14.96
C ILE A 193 14.14 17.85 -15.11
N LEU A 194 13.57 17.29 -14.04
CA LEU A 194 12.88 16.01 -14.05
C LEU A 194 11.37 16.26 -14.15
N SER A 195 10.75 15.81 -15.24
CA SER A 195 9.29 15.79 -15.38
C SER A 195 8.74 14.39 -15.08
N PHE A 196 7.83 14.29 -14.11
CA PHE A 196 7.22 13.03 -13.71
C PHE A 196 5.72 13.22 -13.41
N GLY A 197 4.88 12.42 -14.07
CA GLY A 197 3.42 12.53 -13.98
C GLY A 197 2.74 11.63 -12.94
N GLY A 198 3.50 10.96 -12.05
CA GLY A 198 2.92 9.97 -11.14
C GLY A 198 2.74 8.58 -11.78
N SER A 199 2.27 7.61 -11.01
CA SER A 199 2.17 6.21 -11.43
C SER A 199 1.19 5.95 -12.58
N LEU A 200 0.25 6.86 -12.81
CA LEU A 200 -0.73 6.79 -13.90
C LEU A 200 -0.42 7.77 -15.04
N GLY A 201 0.64 8.58 -14.90
CA GLY A 201 0.94 9.70 -15.78
C GLY A 201 0.05 10.93 -15.54
N ALA A 202 0.50 12.08 -16.06
CA ALA A 202 -0.21 13.36 -15.94
C ALA A 202 -0.25 14.07 -17.30
N ARG A 203 -1.34 13.89 -18.04
CA ARG A 203 -1.50 14.42 -19.40
C ARG A 203 -1.17 15.91 -19.51
N LYS A 204 -1.64 16.73 -18.57
CA LYS A 204 -1.40 18.18 -18.58
C LYS A 204 0.06 18.57 -18.40
N ILE A 205 0.82 17.79 -17.63
CA ILE A 205 2.27 17.97 -17.49
C ILE A 205 2.95 17.56 -18.80
N ASN A 206 2.55 16.43 -19.37
CA ASN A 206 3.12 15.95 -20.63
C ASN A 206 2.89 16.96 -21.77
N GLU A 207 1.70 17.55 -21.86
CA GLU A 207 1.37 18.60 -22.85
C GLU A 207 2.21 19.88 -22.67
N ALA A 208 2.60 20.22 -21.43
CA ALA A 208 3.35 21.44 -21.14
C ALA A 208 4.87 21.28 -21.28
N VAL A 209 5.37 20.05 -21.26
CA VAL A 209 6.82 19.73 -21.32
C VAL A 209 7.24 19.24 -22.71
N ALA A 210 6.31 18.74 -23.53
CA ALA A 210 6.53 18.36 -24.92
C ALA A 210 6.79 19.59 -25.80
#